data_AF-A0A963DIK9-F1
#
_entry.id   AF-A0A963DIK9-F1
#
_cell.length_a   1.000
_cell.length_b   1.000
_cell.length_c   1.000
_cell.angle_alpha   90.00
_cell.angle_beta   90.00
_cell.angle_gamma   90.00
#
_symmetry.space_group_name_H-M   'P 1'
#
loop_
_entity.id
_entity.type
_entity.pdbx_description
1 polymer ?
#
loop_
_entity_poly.entity_id
_entity_poly.type
_entity_poly.pdbx_seq_one_letter_code
_entity_poly.pdbx_strand_id
1 'polypeptide(L)'
;PPVETALDFAQCRANFYAAARHGLRAEVVWLHGQRGSLRDLLLKELLPLARRELQALDLDAADVAQYLDLIAARVASGRTGADWQQRFLARNGPDLEALTLAYLERQQSGKPAHEWSGHTAN
;
A
#
# COMPACT_ATOMS: atom_id res chain seq x y z
N PRO A 1 -9.10 19.34 16.81
CA PRO A 1 -9.08 18.50 18.01
C PRO A 1 -8.06 17.36 17.80
N PRO A 2 -7.47 16.82 18.86
CA PRO A 2 -6.51 15.72 18.72
C PRO A 2 -7.17 14.48 18.10
N VAL A 3 -6.44 13.72 17.27
CA VAL A 3 -7.00 12.59 16.50
C VAL A 3 -7.56 11.50 17.41
N GLU A 4 -6.94 11.30 18.57
CA GLU A 4 -7.33 10.37 19.63
C GLU A 4 -8.70 10.68 20.24
N THR A 5 -9.23 11.89 20.05
CA THR A 5 -10.60 12.25 20.46
C THR A 5 -11.65 11.86 19.42
N ALA A 6 -11.24 11.62 18.18
CA ALA A 6 -12.11 11.30 17.05
C ALA A 6 -12.01 9.83 16.60
N LEU A 7 -10.96 9.11 17.03
CA LEU A 7 -10.76 7.69 16.78
C LEU A 7 -10.19 7.03 18.04
N ASP A 8 -10.99 6.22 18.71
CA ASP A 8 -10.56 5.54 19.93
C ASP A 8 -9.52 4.45 19.63
N PHE A 9 -8.72 4.12 20.65
CA PHE A 9 -7.62 3.15 20.49
C PHE A 9 -8.10 1.73 20.15
N ALA A 10 -9.27 1.31 20.66
CA ALA A 10 -9.80 -0.01 20.37
C ALA A 10 -10.14 -0.13 18.87
N GLN A 11 -10.68 0.92 18.27
CA GLN A 11 -10.94 1.03 16.85
C GLN A 11 -9.64 1.13 16.03
N CYS A 12 -8.65 1.90 16.47
CA CYS A 12 -7.32 1.90 15.85
C CYS A 12 -6.72 0.49 15.78
N ARG A 13 -6.79 -0.26 16.89
CA ARG A 13 -6.32 -1.64 16.95
C ARG A 13 -7.11 -2.56 16.02
N ALA A 14 -8.44 -2.41 15.96
CA ALA A 14 -9.28 -3.18 15.05
C ALA A 14 -8.92 -2.90 13.58
N ASN A 15 -8.76 -1.63 13.20
CA ASN A 15 -8.32 -1.22 11.86
C ASN A 15 -6.95 -1.80 11.52
N PHE A 16 -5.99 -1.75 12.46
CA PHE A 16 -4.64 -2.27 12.25
C PHE A 16 -4.65 -3.77 11.90
N TYR A 17 -5.39 -4.58 12.66
CA TYR A 17 -5.48 -6.01 12.38
C TYR A 17 -6.30 -6.32 11.11
N ALA A 18 -7.33 -5.52 10.81
CA ALA A 18 -8.05 -5.63 9.54
C ALA A 18 -7.11 -5.37 8.35
N ALA A 19 -6.28 -4.31 8.43
CA ALA A 19 -5.28 -3.98 7.42
C ALA A 19 -4.21 -5.08 7.28
N ALA A 20 -3.71 -5.62 8.40
CA ALA A 20 -2.74 -6.71 8.37
C ALA A 20 -3.30 -7.98 7.69
N ARG A 21 -4.58 -8.30 7.92
CA ARG A 21 -5.22 -9.51 7.38
C ARG A 21 -5.70 -9.37 5.95
N HIS A 22 -6.25 -8.21 5.59
CA HIS A 22 -6.95 -7.99 4.33
C HIS A 22 -6.23 -7.01 3.38
N GLY A 23 -5.10 -6.44 3.82
CA GLY A 23 -4.34 -5.47 3.07
C GLY A 23 -5.17 -4.25 2.69
N LEU A 24 -4.99 -3.78 1.46
CA LEU A 24 -5.69 -2.60 0.91
C LEU A 24 -7.22 -2.78 0.81
N ARG A 25 -7.72 -4.01 0.89
CA ARG A 25 -9.16 -4.32 0.87
C ARG A 25 -9.80 -4.31 2.26
N ALA A 26 -9.03 -4.02 3.31
CA ALA A 26 -9.56 -3.92 4.66
C ALA A 26 -10.61 -2.81 4.74
N GLU A 27 -11.78 -3.12 5.29
CA GLU A 27 -12.75 -2.12 5.71
C GLU A 27 -12.32 -1.56 7.07
N VAL A 28 -12.22 -0.24 7.16
CA VAL A 28 -11.76 0.48 8.35
C VAL A 28 -12.78 1.54 8.77
N VAL A 29 -12.79 1.85 10.07
CA VAL A 29 -13.52 3.01 10.60
C VAL A 29 -12.53 4.17 10.73
N TRP A 30 -12.87 5.33 10.19
CA TRP A 30 -12.06 6.53 10.25
C TRP A 30 -12.73 7.60 11.12
N LEU A 31 -12.17 8.80 11.08
CA LEU A 31 -12.60 9.93 11.91
C LEU A 31 -14.11 10.17 11.78
N HIS A 32 -14.73 10.52 12.91
CA HIS A 32 -16.17 10.79 12.98
C HIS A 32 -17.06 9.60 12.56
N GLY A 33 -16.54 8.38 12.68
CA GLY A 33 -17.28 7.15 12.40
C GLY A 33 -17.44 6.84 10.91
N GLN A 34 -16.73 7.55 10.03
CA GLN A 34 -16.71 7.24 8.60
C GLN A 34 -16.21 5.81 8.36
N ARG A 35 -16.70 5.15 7.32
CA ARG A 35 -16.31 3.77 6.99
C ARG A 35 -15.99 3.64 5.51
N GLY A 36 -15.03 2.78 5.20
CA GLY A 36 -14.72 2.39 3.84
C GLY A 36 -13.43 1.60 3.74
N SER A 37 -13.09 1.22 2.51
CA SER A 37 -11.85 0.49 2.25
C SER A 37 -10.62 1.35 2.55
N LEU A 38 -9.57 0.71 3.08
CA LEU A 38 -8.29 1.34 3.34
C LEU A 38 -7.69 1.95 2.06
N ARG A 39 -7.91 1.31 0.91
CA ARG A 39 -7.56 1.84 -0.41
C ARG A 39 -8.18 3.22 -0.67
N ASP A 40 -9.48 3.34 -0.46
CA ASP A 40 -10.21 4.59 -0.70
C ASP A 40 -9.77 5.68 0.27
N LEU A 41 -9.62 5.34 1.55
CA LEU A 41 -9.11 6.26 2.57
C LEU A 41 -7.72 6.81 2.18
N LEU A 42 -6.82 5.93 1.73
CA LEU A 42 -5.48 6.33 1.28
C LEU A 42 -5.53 7.26 0.05
N LEU A 43 -6.28 6.90 -0.99
CA LEU A 43 -6.30 7.65 -2.25
C LEU A 43 -7.06 8.96 -2.16
N LYS A 44 -8.17 8.99 -1.42
CA LYS A 44 -9.11 10.12 -1.40
C LYS A 44 -8.80 11.12 -0.29
N GLU A 45 -8.13 10.70 0.77
CA GLU A 45 -7.90 11.54 1.95
C GLU A 45 -6.42 11.61 2.36
N LEU A 46 -5.80 10.48 2.72
CA LEU A 46 -4.49 10.51 3.38
C LEU A 46 -3.34 10.94 2.47
N LEU A 47 -3.29 10.45 1.23
CA LEU A 47 -2.25 10.85 0.27
C LEU A 47 -2.40 12.32 -0.19
N PRO A 48 -3.60 12.82 -0.53
CA PRO A 48 -3.81 14.25 -0.78
C PRO A 48 -3.41 15.12 0.41
N LEU A 49 -3.77 14.72 1.63
CA LEU A 49 -3.40 15.43 2.85
C LEU A 49 -1.88 15.45 3.04
N ALA A 50 -1.22 14.29 2.93
CA ALA A 50 0.23 14.20 3.04
C ALA A 50 0.95 15.10 2.02
N ARG A 51 0.50 15.13 0.76
CA ARG A 51 1.07 16.01 -0.26
C ARG A 51 0.98 17.48 0.14
N ARG A 52 -0.20 17.92 0.58
CA ARG A 52 -0.44 19.31 0.99
C ARG A 52 0.45 19.71 2.16
N GLU A 53 0.52 18.89 3.20
CA GLU A 53 1.29 19.23 4.41
C GLU A 53 2.80 19.18 4.16
N LEU A 54 3.30 18.23 3.37
CA LEU A 54 4.74 18.17 3.03
C LEU A 54 5.17 19.39 2.21
N GLN A 55 4.32 19.88 1.31
CA GLN A 55 4.56 21.12 0.56
C GLN A 55 4.52 22.35 1.46
N ALA A 56 3.61 22.38 2.45
CA ALA A 56 3.56 23.46 3.43
C ALA A 56 4.79 23.51 4.35
N LEU A 57 5.49 22.38 4.50
CA LEU A 57 6.77 22.27 5.19
C LEU A 57 7.99 22.60 4.31
N ASP A 58 7.77 23.09 3.09
CA ASP A 58 8.81 23.50 2.13
C ASP A 58 9.77 22.37 1.74
N LEU A 59 9.27 21.13 1.69
CA LEU A 59 10.01 20.02 1.09
C LEU A 59 10.00 20.10 -0.44
N ASP A 60 11.06 19.58 -1.05
CA ASP A 60 11.21 19.57 -2.51
C ASP A 60 10.01 18.93 -3.20
N ALA A 61 9.40 19.68 -4.14
CA ALA A 61 8.16 19.28 -4.79
C ALA A 61 8.35 18.04 -5.68
N ALA A 62 9.54 17.85 -6.26
CA ALA A 62 9.83 16.69 -7.09
C ALA A 62 9.96 15.42 -6.24
N ASP A 63 10.62 15.50 -5.08
CA ASP A 63 10.67 14.39 -4.12
C ASP A 63 9.28 14.02 -3.60
N VAL A 64 8.47 15.02 -3.19
CA VAL A 64 7.09 14.79 -2.72
C VAL A 64 6.26 14.09 -3.80
N ALA A 65 6.33 14.56 -5.05
CA ALA A 65 5.63 13.94 -6.17
C ALA A 65 6.12 12.51 -6.40
N GLN A 66 7.44 12.31 -6.54
CA GLN A 66 8.06 11.02 -6.81
C GLN A 66 7.62 9.94 -5.80
N TYR A 67 7.69 10.23 -4.50
CA TYR A 67 7.37 9.23 -3.49
C TYR A 67 5.87 9.01 -3.32
N LEU A 68 5.06 10.07 -3.30
CA LEU A 68 3.62 9.93 -3.09
C LEU A 68 2.92 9.35 -4.32
N ASP A 69 3.36 9.67 -5.53
CA ASP A 69 2.79 9.12 -6.77
C ASP A 69 3.08 7.62 -6.89
N LEU A 70 4.28 7.19 -6.48
CA LEU A 70 4.61 5.76 -6.39
C LEU A 70 3.71 5.01 -5.40
N ILE A 71 3.45 5.59 -4.22
CA ILE A 71 2.53 5.00 -3.25
C ILE A 71 1.12 4.97 -3.83
N ALA A 72 0.64 6.07 -4.41
CA ALA A 72 -0.67 6.16 -5.04
C ALA A 72 -0.85 5.10 -6.13
N ALA A 73 0.14 4.90 -7.01
CA ALA A 73 0.10 3.91 -8.07
C ALA A 73 0.02 2.46 -7.53
N ARG A 74 0.75 2.14 -6.45
CA ARG A 74 0.65 0.84 -5.76
C ARG A 74 -0.74 0.64 -5.14
N VAL A 75 -1.26 1.65 -4.46
CA VAL A 75 -2.59 1.59 -3.85
C VAL A 75 -3.68 1.46 -4.92
N ALA A 76 -3.59 2.23 -6.00
CA ALA A 76 -4.53 2.24 -7.12
C ALA A 76 -4.47 0.98 -8.00
N SER A 77 -3.31 0.34 -8.15
CA SER A 77 -3.24 -0.96 -8.81
C SER A 77 -3.68 -2.11 -7.89
N GLY A 78 -3.61 -1.92 -6.57
CA GLY A 78 -3.79 -2.99 -5.59
C GLY A 78 -2.65 -4.01 -5.60
N ARG A 79 -1.56 -3.74 -6.33
CA ARG A 79 -0.41 -4.63 -6.50
C ARG A 79 0.70 -4.19 -5.56
N THR A 80 0.97 -5.04 -4.57
CA THR A 80 2.06 -4.88 -3.59
C THR A 80 3.07 -6.00 -3.73
N GLY A 81 4.24 -5.88 -3.10
CA GLY A 81 5.20 -6.99 -3.05
C GLY A 81 4.59 -8.25 -2.41
N ALA A 82 3.77 -8.08 -1.36
CA ALA A 82 3.07 -9.18 -0.73
C ALA A 82 2.02 -9.84 -1.66
N ASP A 83 1.21 -9.05 -2.40
CA ASP A 83 0.27 -9.59 -3.40
C ASP A 83 1.02 -10.33 -4.52
N TRP A 84 2.17 -9.80 -4.97
CA TRP A 84 3.01 -10.47 -5.97
C TRP A 84 3.55 -11.81 -5.47
N GLN A 85 4.11 -11.85 -4.26
CA GLN A 85 4.64 -13.06 -3.63
C GLN A 85 3.54 -14.11 -3.43
N GLN A 86 2.37 -13.71 -2.93
CA GLN A 86 1.23 -14.63 -2.78
C GLN A 86 0.76 -15.20 -4.11
N ARG A 87 0.69 -14.38 -5.17
CA ARG A 87 0.34 -14.86 -6.52
C ARG A 87 1.40 -15.78 -7.11
N PHE A 88 2.68 -15.52 -6.84
CA PHE A 88 3.76 -16.39 -7.27
C PHE A 88 3.62 -17.77 -6.62
N LEU A 89 3.48 -17.83 -5.29
CA LEU A 89 3.35 -19.10 -4.57
C LEU A 89 2.07 -19.86 -4.96
N ALA A 90 0.96 -19.15 -5.17
CA ALA A 90 -0.27 -19.76 -5.63
C ALA A 90 -0.15 -20.40 -7.03
N ARG A 91 0.76 -19.92 -7.87
CA ARG A 91 0.99 -20.42 -9.24
C ARG A 91 2.07 -21.49 -9.32
N ASN A 92 3.15 -21.33 -8.56
CA ASN A 92 4.36 -22.15 -8.68
C ASN A 92 4.54 -23.13 -7.50
N GLY A 93 3.66 -23.08 -6.50
CA GLY A 93 3.80 -23.84 -5.26
C GLY A 93 4.68 -23.14 -4.23
N PRO A 94 4.92 -23.78 -3.06
CA PRO A 94 5.65 -23.19 -1.92
C PRO A 94 7.18 -23.17 -2.11
N ASP A 95 7.66 -22.89 -3.32
CA ASP A 95 9.08 -22.77 -3.63
C ASP A 95 9.60 -21.37 -3.31
N LEU A 96 10.20 -21.23 -2.13
CA LEU A 96 10.75 -19.96 -1.65
C LEU A 96 12.06 -19.58 -2.36
N GLU A 97 12.81 -20.54 -2.87
CA GLU A 97 14.04 -20.28 -3.63
C GLU A 97 13.68 -19.66 -4.98
N ALA A 98 12.77 -20.31 -5.73
CA ALA A 98 12.25 -19.78 -6.99
C ALA A 98 11.59 -18.41 -6.80
N LEU A 99 10.82 -18.22 -5.72
CA LEU A 99 10.24 -16.91 -5.39
C LEU A 99 11.33 -15.86 -5.20
N THR A 100 12.38 -16.18 -4.45
CA THR A 100 13.46 -15.23 -4.12
C THR A 100 14.23 -14.84 -5.37
N LEU A 101 14.57 -15.80 -6.23
CA LEU A 101 15.25 -15.55 -7.51
C LEU A 101 14.40 -14.68 -8.44
N ALA A 102 13.11 -14.98 -8.59
CA ALA A 102 12.20 -14.18 -9.41
C ALA A 102 12.00 -12.77 -8.82
N TYR A 103 11.97 -12.64 -7.50
CA TYR A 103 11.88 -11.33 -6.83
C TYR A 103 13.15 -10.50 -7.05
N LEU A 104 14.33 -11.12 -6.99
CA LEU A 104 15.62 -10.47 -7.24
C LEU A 104 15.71 -9.92 -8.68
N GLU A 105 15.35 -10.73 -9.67
CA GLU A 105 15.32 -10.30 -11.08
C GLU A 105 14.42 -9.07 -11.27
N ARG A 106 13.23 -9.10 -10.67
CA ARG A 106 12.26 -8.00 -10.71
C ARG A 106 12.79 -6.75 -10.02
N GLN A 107 13.42 -6.90 -8.87
CA GLN A 107 14.04 -5.79 -8.15
C GLN A 107 15.15 -5.12 -9.00
N GLN A 108 15.99 -5.92 -9.65
CA GLN A 108 17.09 -5.42 -10.50
C GLN A 108 16.60 -4.59 -11.69
N SER A 109 15.36 -4.79 -12.14
CA SER A 109 14.76 -3.96 -13.20
C SER A 109 14.55 -2.49 -12.79
N GLY A 110 14.63 -2.17 -11.49
CA GLY A 110 14.34 -0.83 -10.95
C GLY A 110 12.85 -0.44 -11.00
N LYS A 111 11.99 -1.27 -11.61
CA LYS A 111 10.56 -0.98 -11.74
C LYS A 111 9.85 -1.20 -10.41
N PRO A 112 8.84 -0.38 -10.10
CA PRO A 112 8.03 -0.59 -8.91
C PRO A 112 7.12 -1.83 -9.03
N ALA A 113 6.81 -2.46 -7.90
CA ALA A 113 6.04 -3.72 -7.87
C ALA A 113 4.70 -3.71 -8.63
N HIS A 114 4.04 -2.55 -8.77
CA HIS A 114 2.79 -2.45 -9.52
C HIS A 114 2.95 -2.63 -11.05
N GLU A 115 4.17 -2.44 -11.56
CA GLU A 115 4.56 -2.64 -12.96
C GLU A 115 5.12 -4.04 -13.25
N TRP A 116 5.31 -4.87 -12.23
CA TRP A 116 5.85 -6.21 -12.42
C TRP A 116 4.85 -7.08 -13.17
N SER A 117 5.18 -7.44 -14.41
CA SER A 117 4.44 -8.45 -15.16
C SER A 117 4.50 -9.79 -14.41
N GLY A 118 3.40 -10.53 -14.43
CA GLY A 118 3.45 -11.94 -14.03
C GLY A 118 4.08 -12.72 -15.17
N HIS A 119 5.40 -12.93 -15.16
CA HIS A 119 5.99 -13.94 -16.06
C HIS A 119 5.29 -15.27 -15.79
N THR A 120 4.73 -15.84 -16.86
CA THR A 120 4.62 -17.27 -17.04
C THR A 120 6.05 -17.79 -17.19
N ALA A 121 6.50 -18.65 -16.28
CA ALA A 121 7.70 -19.43 -16.55
C ALA A 121 7.46 -20.27 -17.82
N ASN A 122 8.47 -20.34 -18.68
CA ASN A 122 8.53 -21.21 -19.85
C ASN A 122 8.90 -22.63 -19.39
#